data_AF-A0A1T5L3P0-F1
#
_entry.id   AF-A0A1T5L3P0-F1
#
_cell.length_a   1.000
_cell.length_b   1.000
_cell.length_c   1.000
_cell.angle_alpha   90.00
_cell.angle_beta   90.00
_cell.angle_gamma   90.00
#
_symmetry.space_group_name_H-M   'P 1'
#
loop_
_entity.id
_entity.type
_entity.pdbx_description
1 polymer ?
#
loop_
_entity_poly.entity_id
_entity_poly.type
_entity_poly.pdbx_seq_one_letter_code
_entity_poly.pdbx_strand_id
1 'polypeptide(L)' 'MDVRPARVAADHEFPSRPPLRVLPGTRVRVGDRDDTWPAFVFVTTDDGGSGRVPHRTLEPA' A
#
# COMPACT_ATOMS: atom_id res chain seq x y z
N MET A 1 -4.00 -0.89 23.55
CA MET A 1 -4.77 -0.94 22.30
C MET A 1 -6.14 -1.48 22.65
N ASP A 2 -7.19 -0.65 22.61
CA ASP A 2 -8.57 -1.11 22.83
C ASP A 2 -9.00 -1.90 21.58
N VAL A 3 -9.20 -3.20 21.72
CA VAL A 3 -9.63 -4.06 20.62
C VAL A 3 -11.13 -4.30 20.80
N ARG A 4 -11.92 -3.76 19.88
CA ARG A 4 -13.37 -3.97 19.85
C ARG A 4 -13.74 -4.99 18.78
N PRO A 5 -14.64 -5.95 19.06
CA PRO A 5 -15.14 -6.86 18.04
C PRO A 5 -15.93 -6.08 16.98
N ALA A 6 -15.78 -6.49 15.72
CA ALA A 6 -16.53 -5.96 14.59
C ALA A 6 -17.03 -7.13 13.72
N ARG A 7 -18.08 -6.89 12.92
CA ARG A 7 -18.55 -7.84 11.90
C ARG A 7 -18.35 -7.24 10.53
N VAL A 8 -17.96 -8.07 9.57
CA VAL A 8 -17.92 -7.70 8.16
C VAL A 8 -19.35 -7.44 7.68
N ALA A 9 -19.60 -6.27 7.14
CA ALA A 9 -20.95 -5.82 6.74
C ALA A 9 -21.30 -6.14 5.27
N ALA A 10 -20.31 -6.51 4.46
CA ALA A 10 -20.47 -6.84 3.04
C ALA A 10 -19.31 -7.73 2.56
N ASP A 11 -19.52 -8.45 1.46
CA ASP A 11 -18.47 -9.24 0.83
C ASP A 11 -17.27 -8.36 0.46
N HIS A 12 -16.06 -8.85 0.75
CA HIS A 12 -14.83 -8.21 0.32
C HIS A 12 -14.37 -8.83 -0.99
N GLU A 13 -14.37 -8.04 -2.06
CA GLU A 13 -13.81 -8.46 -3.35
C GLU A 13 -12.35 -8.00 -3.47
N PHE A 14 -11.47 -8.95 -3.81
CA PHE A 14 -10.09 -8.63 -4.14
C PHE A 14 -10.00 -8.12 -5.58
N PRO A 15 -9.14 -7.13 -5.87
CA PRO A 15 -8.86 -6.74 -7.24
C PRO A 15 -8.41 -7.94 -8.07
N SER A 16 -8.93 -8.09 -9.29
CA SER A 16 -8.53 -9.17 -10.22
C SER A 16 -7.09 -9.04 -10.72
N ARG A 17 -6.48 -7.86 -10.55
CA ARG A 17 -5.08 -7.60 -10.89
C ARG A 17 -4.12 -8.23 -9.87
N PRO A 18 -2.92 -8.68 -10.30
CA PRO A 18 -1.92 -9.18 -9.38
C PRO A 18 -1.57 -8.16 -8.28
N PRO A 19 -1.22 -8.62 -7.07
CA PRO A 19 -0.67 -7.76 -6.03
C PRO A 19 0.55 -7.00 -6.54
N LEU A 20 0.71 -5.75 -6.09
CA LEU A 20 1.91 -4.97 -6.41
C LEU A 20 3.15 -5.68 -5.88
N ARG A 21 4.11 -5.96 -6.77
CA ARG A 21 5.42 -6.52 -6.41
C ARG A 21 6.49 -5.45 -6.62
N VAL A 22 7.09 -5.01 -5.54
CA VAL A 22 8.27 -4.12 -5.56
C VAL A 22 9.46 -4.87 -4.97
N LEU A 23 10.63 -4.71 -5.58
CA LEU A 23 11.89 -5.27 -5.13
C LEU A 23 12.86 -4.13 -4.81
N PRO A 24 13.95 -4.37 -4.06
CA PRO A 24 15.02 -3.38 -3.92
C PRO A 24 15.47 -2.86 -5.29
N GLY A 25 15.59 -1.53 -5.44
CA GLY A 25 15.91 -0.86 -6.70
C GLY A 25 14.73 -0.63 -7.66
N THR A 26 13.52 -1.14 -7.38
CA THR A 26 12.32 -0.78 -8.17
C THR A 26 12.03 0.71 -7.99
N ARG A 27 12.04 1.47 -9.10
CA ARG A 27 11.63 2.88 -9.11
C ARG A 27 10.12 2.98 -8.94
N VAL A 28 9.72 3.87 -8.05
CA VAL A 28 8.31 4.16 -7.77
C VAL A 28 8.11 5.66 -7.59
N ARG A 29 6.91 6.13 -7.90
CA ARG A 29 6.42 7.45 -7.48
C ARG A 29 5.64 7.28 -6.18
N VAL A 30 5.96 8.11 -5.19
CA VAL A 30 5.36 8.06 -3.85
C VAL A 30 4.27 9.13 -3.76
N GLY A 31 3.06 8.72 -3.39
CA GLY A 31 1.95 9.64 -3.13
C GLY A 31 2.03 10.27 -1.74
N ASP A 32 1.02 11.06 -1.40
CA ASP A 32 0.94 11.72 -0.10
C ASP A 32 0.88 10.72 1.06
N ARG A 33 1.42 11.14 2.21
CA ARG A 33 1.42 10.32 3.42
C ARG A 33 0.08 10.45 4.14
N ASP A 34 -0.52 9.31 4.42
CA ASP A 34 -1.73 9.17 5.24
C ASP A 34 -1.35 9.31 6.73
N ASP A 35 -1.96 10.25 7.43
CA ASP A 35 -1.72 10.51 8.86
C ASP A 35 -2.42 9.50 9.78
N THR A 36 -3.46 8.84 9.27
CA THR A 36 -4.22 7.79 9.96
C THR A 36 -3.53 6.43 9.84
N TRP A 37 -2.80 6.20 8.74
CA TRP A 37 -2.01 4.99 8.49
C TRP A 37 -0.55 5.29 8.12
N PRO A 38 0.22 5.97 9.00
CA PRO A 38 1.52 6.55 8.64
C PRO A 38 2.60 5.52 8.35
N ALA A 39 2.37 4.24 8.67
CA ALA A 39 3.32 3.18 8.36
C ALA A 39 3.39 2.86 6.86
N PHE A 40 2.33 3.17 6.09
CA PHE A 40 2.20 2.81 4.68
C PHE A 40 2.01 4.06 3.81
N VAL A 41 2.55 4.01 2.60
CA VAL A 41 2.35 5.03 1.56
C VAL A 41 1.85 4.38 0.29
N PHE A 42 1.03 5.09 -0.47
CA PHE A 42 0.63 4.62 -1.80
C PHE A 42 1.74 4.91 -2.80
N VAL A 43 2.04 3.93 -3.65
CA VAL A 43 3.05 4.06 -4.70
C VAL A 43 2.51 3.61 -6.05
N THR A 44 3.07 4.18 -7.11
CA THR A 44 2.86 3.72 -8.50
C THR A 44 4.20 3.42 -9.16
N THR A 45 4.29 2.31 -9.86
CA THR A 45 5.43 1.92 -10.69
C THR A 45 5.29 2.46 -12.11
N ASP A 46 6.39 2.46 -12.87
CA ASP A 46 6.39 2.97 -14.27
C ASP A 46 5.63 2.05 -15.23
N ASP A 47 5.49 0.76 -14.90
CA ASP A 47 4.70 -0.23 -15.65
C ASP A 47 3.20 -0.20 -15.31
N GLY A 48 2.74 0.79 -14.54
CA GLY A 48 1.33 1.00 -14.21
C GLY A 48 0.83 0.22 -12.99
N GLY A 49 1.69 -0.53 -12.29
CA GLY A 49 1.38 -1.13 -11.00
C GLY A 49 1.11 -0.08 -9.90
N SER A 50 0.24 -0.41 -8.95
CA SER A 50 -0.04 0.49 -7.82
C SER A 50 -0.52 -0.23 -6.55
N GLY A 51 -0.21 0.34 -5.39
CA GLY A 51 -0.56 -0.24 -4.09
C GLY A 51 0.08 0.46 -2.90
N ARG A 52 -0.30 0.05 -1.68
CA ARG A 52 0.31 0.53 -0.44
C ARG A 52 1.51 -0.32 -0.05
N VAL A 53 2.63 0.31 0.29
CA VAL A 53 3.86 -0.34 0.77
C VAL A 53 4.32 0.29 2.08
N PRO A 54 5.04 -0.43 2.96
CA PRO A 54 5.57 0.16 4.18
C PRO A 54 6.61 1.23 3.83
N HIS A 55 6.47 2.46 4.33
CA HIS A 55 7.37 3.56 3.94
C HIS A 55 8.85 3.26 4.27
N ARG A 56 9.11 2.42 5.29
CA ARG A 56 10.45 2.00 5.70
C ARG A 56 11.21 1.16 4.67
N THR A 57 10.54 0.70 3.60
CA THR A 57 11.18 -0.04 2.51
C THR A 57 11.59 0.87 1.34
N LEU A 58 11.38 2.19 1.46
CA LEU A 58 11.69 3.16 0.43
C LEU A 58 12.93 3.96 0.82
N GLU A 59 13.75 4.27 -0.17
CA GLU A 59 14.85 5.21 -0.09
C GLU A 59 14.67 6.29 -1.16
N PRO A 60 15.20 7.51 -0.96
CA PRO A 60 15.25 8.51 -2.02
C PRO A 60 15.97 7.96 -3.26
N ALA A 61 15.43 8.24 -4.44
CA ALA A 61 16.00 7.81 -5.72
C ALA A 61 17.18 8.66 -6.18
#